data_AF-A0A0K6G366-F1
#
_entry.id   AF-A0A0K6G366-F1
#
_cell.length_a   1.000
_cell.length_b   1.000
_cell.length_c   1.000
_cell.angle_alpha   90.00
_cell.angle_beta   90.00
_cell.angle_gamma   90.00
#
_symmetry.space_group_name_H-M   'P 1'
#
loop_
_entity.id
_entity.type
_entity.pdbx_description
1 polymer ?
#
loop_
_entity_poly.entity_id
_entity_poly.type
_entity_poly.pdbx_seq_one_letter_code
_entity_poly.pdbx_strand_id
1 'polypeptide(L)'
;MKPEERKKQQARTHIFGGKAAPGYYMAKLTIRLIVNVAKVVNNDPDVKGLMTVIFCPDYSVSLAEILIPAADISEHISTAGTEAAGTSNMKFCLNGALLLGTVDGANIEIAEEAGEEKFFFGHLTPAVEDLRYQHAYNPVPVEEKSPALASVLSEIAGGRFGDGATYEPLLNTVRQSDYYLITEDFDSYVHCQTLVDQAYQDKAAWAKKSITTVANMGKFSSDRCILDYAESYWNIEPVKCP
;
A
#
# COMPACT_ATOMS: atom_id res chain seq x y z
N MET A 1 11.65 -5.37 22.51
CA MET A 1 11.50 -3.93 22.84
C MET A 1 11.12 -3.80 24.30
N LYS A 2 11.84 -2.96 25.06
CA LYS A 2 11.47 -2.64 26.44
C LYS A 2 10.22 -1.75 26.46
N PRO A 3 9.42 -1.73 27.54
CA PRO A 3 8.22 -0.87 27.63
C PRO A 3 8.48 0.62 27.34
N GLU A 4 9.66 1.13 27.68
CA GLU A 4 10.04 2.53 27.43
C GLU A 4 10.29 2.83 25.95
N GLU A 5 10.81 1.86 25.20
CA GLU A 5 11.03 1.97 23.76
C GLU A 5 9.70 1.91 23.01
N ARG A 6 8.73 1.12 23.53
CA ARG A 6 7.37 1.04 22.96
C ARG A 6 6.63 2.38 23.02
N LYS A 7 6.82 3.15 24.09
CA LYS A 7 6.21 4.49 24.24
C LYS A 7 6.70 5.52 23.22
N LYS A 8 7.85 5.28 22.59
CA LYS A 8 8.41 6.16 21.55
C LYS A 8 7.90 5.83 20.16
N GLN A 9 7.19 4.71 19.99
CA GLN A 9 6.63 4.31 18.71
C GLN A 9 5.43 5.18 18.36
N GLN A 10 5.34 5.54 17.09
CA GLN A 10 4.16 6.23 16.57
C GLN A 10 2.99 5.25 16.53
N ALA A 11 1.88 5.61 17.17
CA ALA A 11 0.69 4.76 17.16
C ALA A 11 0.10 4.72 15.74
N ARG A 12 -0.25 3.51 15.28
CA ARG A 12 -0.78 3.26 13.93
C ARG A 12 -2.05 2.43 13.95
N THR A 13 -2.96 2.78 13.05
CA THR A 13 -4.14 1.97 12.72
C THR A 13 -4.07 1.60 11.25
N HIS A 14 -3.90 0.31 10.96
CA HIS A 14 -3.89 -0.22 9.61
C HIS A 14 -5.30 -0.64 9.22
N ILE A 15 -5.86 0.02 8.21
CA ILE A 15 -7.23 -0.25 7.74
C ILE A 15 -7.14 -0.88 6.35
N PHE A 16 -7.71 -2.08 6.24
CA PHE A 16 -7.83 -2.82 4.99
C PHE A 16 -9.29 -2.83 4.55
N GLY A 17 -9.51 -2.74 3.24
CA GLY A 17 -10.81 -2.91 2.62
C GLY A 17 -10.65 -3.49 1.22
N GLY A 18 -11.48 -4.48 0.88
CA GLY A 18 -11.42 -5.09 -0.45
C GLY A 18 -12.25 -6.36 -0.56
N LYS A 19 -12.31 -6.90 -1.78
CA LYS A 19 -13.02 -8.14 -2.11
C LYS A 19 -12.08 -9.04 -2.92
N ALA A 20 -12.08 -10.33 -2.60
CA ALA A 20 -11.44 -11.33 -3.43
C ALA A 20 -12.46 -11.93 -4.40
N ALA A 21 -12.06 -12.18 -5.64
CA ALA A 21 -12.89 -12.92 -6.59
C ALA A 21 -13.20 -14.34 -6.03
N PRO A 22 -14.39 -14.91 -6.29
CA PRO A 22 -14.84 -16.14 -5.62
C PRO A 22 -13.88 -17.33 -5.74
N GLY A 23 -13.26 -17.47 -6.92
CA GLY A 23 -12.29 -18.53 -7.24
C GLY A 23 -10.83 -18.18 -6.95
N TYR A 24 -10.52 -16.94 -6.54
CA TYR A 24 -9.14 -16.54 -6.29
C TYR A 24 -8.69 -16.96 -4.89
N TYR A 25 -8.18 -18.19 -4.82
CA TYR A 25 -7.76 -18.82 -3.56
C TYR A 25 -6.70 -18.01 -2.80
N MET A 26 -5.64 -17.54 -3.46
CA MET A 26 -4.58 -16.77 -2.78
C MET A 26 -5.09 -15.46 -2.21
N ALA A 27 -5.92 -14.70 -2.94
CA ALA A 27 -6.51 -13.47 -2.41
C ALA A 27 -7.38 -13.74 -1.17
N LYS A 28 -8.14 -14.84 -1.15
CA LYS A 28 -8.91 -15.25 0.04
C LYS A 28 -8.02 -15.64 1.21
N LEU A 29 -6.89 -16.31 0.97
CA LEU A 29 -5.89 -16.60 2.00
C LEU A 29 -5.26 -15.33 2.56
N THR A 30 -4.93 -14.35 1.72
CA THR A 30 -4.42 -13.04 2.17
C THR A 30 -5.42 -12.32 3.07
N ILE A 31 -6.69 -12.26 2.68
CA ILE A 31 -7.76 -11.67 3.53
C ILE A 31 -7.85 -12.43 4.87
N ARG A 32 -7.84 -13.77 4.84
CA ARG A 32 -7.89 -14.59 6.05
C ARG A 32 -6.70 -14.30 6.98
N LEU A 33 -5.49 -14.17 6.42
CA LEU A 33 -4.29 -13.85 7.18
C LEU A 33 -4.42 -12.47 7.84
N ILE A 34 -4.83 -11.43 7.10
CA ILE A 34 -5.05 -10.09 7.65
C ILE A 34 -6.04 -10.12 8.83
N VAL A 35 -7.17 -10.80 8.66
CA VAL A 35 -8.18 -10.93 9.71
C VAL A 35 -7.64 -11.66 10.95
N ASN A 36 -6.82 -12.69 10.77
CA ASN A 36 -6.24 -13.42 11.90
C ASN A 36 -5.08 -12.66 12.57
N VAL A 37 -4.27 -11.92 11.82
CA VAL A 37 -3.30 -10.95 12.37
C VAL A 37 -4.02 -9.92 13.22
N ALA A 38 -5.14 -9.36 12.73
CA ALA A 38 -5.94 -8.39 13.49
C ALA A 38 -6.44 -8.96 14.82
N LYS A 39 -6.89 -10.22 14.85
CA LYS A 39 -7.31 -10.88 16.10
C LYS A 39 -6.17 -10.99 17.10
N VAL A 40 -4.95 -11.31 16.66
CA VAL A 40 -3.81 -11.44 17.56
C VAL A 40 -3.36 -10.07 18.04
N VAL A 41 -3.07 -9.14 17.12
CA VAL A 41 -2.55 -7.80 17.44
C VAL A 41 -3.52 -7.02 18.33
N ASN A 42 -4.82 -6.98 17.99
CA ASN A 42 -5.77 -6.14 18.72
C ASN A 42 -6.09 -6.68 20.13
N ASN A 43 -5.79 -7.95 20.42
CA ASN A 43 -5.98 -8.55 21.74
C ASN A 43 -4.69 -8.67 22.54
N ASP A 44 -3.54 -8.30 21.98
CA ASP A 44 -2.25 -8.35 22.66
C ASP A 44 -2.08 -7.10 23.56
N PRO A 45 -2.00 -7.27 24.90
CA PRO A 45 -1.85 -6.15 25.82
C PRO A 45 -0.54 -5.37 25.63
N ASP A 46 0.49 -5.97 25.04
CA ASP A 46 1.80 -5.33 24.83
C ASP A 46 1.79 -4.26 23.75
N VAL A 47 0.84 -4.33 22.80
CA VAL A 47 0.72 -3.40 21.65
C VAL A 47 -0.55 -2.55 21.71
N LYS A 48 -1.36 -2.71 22.76
CA LYS A 48 -2.60 -1.95 22.95
C LYS A 48 -2.34 -0.45 22.91
N GLY A 49 -3.03 0.26 22.01
CA GLY A 49 -2.88 1.70 21.81
C GLY A 49 -1.68 2.11 20.95
N LEU A 50 -0.85 1.16 20.50
CA LEU A 50 0.29 1.39 19.60
C LEU A 50 0.02 0.84 18.20
N MET A 51 -0.58 -0.33 18.08
CA MET A 51 -0.92 -0.93 16.80
C MET A 51 -2.34 -1.48 16.81
N THR A 52 -3.11 -1.11 15.80
CA THR A 52 -4.44 -1.68 15.55
C THR A 52 -4.54 -2.10 14.10
N VAL A 53 -5.15 -3.25 13.82
CA VAL A 53 -5.42 -3.73 12.45
C VAL A 53 -6.91 -3.95 12.28
N ILE A 54 -7.49 -3.39 11.22
CA ILE A 54 -8.92 -3.45 10.93
C ILE A 54 -9.10 -3.94 9.51
N PHE A 55 -9.98 -4.93 9.30
CA PHE A 55 -10.47 -5.30 7.98
C PHE A 55 -11.94 -4.91 7.89
N CYS A 56 -12.25 -3.93 7.03
CA CYS A 56 -13.62 -3.49 6.80
C CYS A 56 -14.30 -4.43 5.77
N PRO A 57 -15.32 -5.19 6.19
CA PRO A 57 -16.02 -6.10 5.29
C PRO A 57 -16.82 -5.32 4.23
N ASP A 58 -17.06 -5.96 3.09
CA ASP A 58 -17.90 -5.45 2.01
C ASP A 58 -17.54 -4.03 1.54
N TYR A 59 -16.24 -3.79 1.32
CA TYR A 59 -15.75 -2.52 0.79
C TYR A 59 -16.54 -2.09 -0.46
N SER A 60 -17.02 -0.86 -0.43
CA SER A 60 -17.93 -0.26 -1.39
C SER A 60 -17.68 1.24 -1.47
N VAL A 61 -18.34 1.94 -2.39
CA VAL A 61 -18.21 3.40 -2.54
C VAL A 61 -18.60 4.12 -1.24
N SER A 62 -19.70 3.74 -0.60
CA SER A 62 -20.15 4.35 0.65
C SER A 62 -19.16 4.18 1.79
N LEU A 63 -18.45 3.04 1.85
CA LEU A 63 -17.40 2.86 2.84
C LEU A 63 -16.14 3.67 2.47
N ALA A 64 -15.81 3.76 1.19
CA ALA A 64 -14.72 4.59 0.69
C ALA A 64 -14.91 6.08 1.01
N GLU A 65 -16.14 6.60 0.91
CA GLU A 65 -16.50 7.99 1.28
C GLU A 65 -16.21 8.32 2.75
N ILE A 66 -16.18 7.31 3.63
CA ILE A 66 -15.81 7.47 5.05
C ILE A 66 -14.30 7.30 5.24
N LEU A 67 -13.71 6.28 4.63
CA LEU A 67 -12.30 5.92 4.87
C LEU A 67 -11.33 6.90 4.20
N ILE A 68 -11.63 7.36 2.99
CA ILE A 68 -10.72 8.21 2.22
C ILE A 68 -10.43 9.54 2.92
N PRO A 69 -11.43 10.29 3.42
CA PRO A 69 -11.17 11.55 4.12
C PRO A 69 -10.51 11.39 5.50
N ALA A 70 -10.49 10.18 6.05
CA ALA A 70 -9.94 9.90 7.37
C ALA A 70 -8.47 9.41 7.33
N ALA A 71 -7.90 9.22 6.14
CA ALA A 71 -6.58 8.62 6.00
C ALA A 71 -5.46 9.66 6.14
N ASP A 72 -4.45 9.34 6.94
CA ASP A 72 -3.17 10.07 6.98
C ASP A 72 -2.23 9.62 5.84
N ILE A 73 -2.21 8.32 5.56
CA ILE A 73 -1.37 7.66 4.54
C ILE A 73 -2.23 6.86 3.57
N SER A 74 -1.86 6.93 2.30
CA SER A 74 -2.42 6.13 1.21
C SER A 74 -1.42 5.11 0.70
N GLU A 75 -1.71 3.81 0.89
CA GLU A 75 -0.83 2.70 0.48
C GLU A 75 -1.09 2.29 -0.99
N HIS A 76 -0.14 2.58 -1.88
CA HIS A 76 -0.16 2.26 -3.31
C HIS A 76 1.08 1.46 -3.71
N ILE A 77 1.10 0.20 -3.27
CA ILE A 77 2.29 -0.65 -3.16
C ILE A 77 2.35 -1.77 -4.19
N SER A 78 1.68 -1.62 -5.33
CA SER A 78 1.72 -2.61 -6.42
C SER A 78 3.15 -2.76 -6.95
N THR A 79 3.56 -3.98 -7.33
CA THR A 79 4.85 -4.20 -8.02
C THR A 79 4.94 -3.26 -9.23
N ALA A 80 6.07 -2.58 -9.42
CA ALA A 80 6.19 -1.61 -10.49
C ALA A 80 5.89 -2.21 -11.88
N GLY A 81 5.17 -1.48 -12.73
CA GLY A 81 4.69 -1.93 -14.03
C GLY A 81 3.41 -2.77 -14.01
N THR A 82 2.72 -2.90 -12.87
CA THR A 82 1.47 -3.69 -12.78
C THR A 82 0.23 -2.82 -12.62
N GLU A 83 0.36 -1.61 -12.09
CA GLU A 83 -0.74 -0.66 -11.95
C GLU A 83 -0.72 0.32 -13.13
N ALA A 84 -1.72 0.25 -14.01
CA ALA A 84 -1.80 1.15 -15.16
C ALA A 84 -2.01 2.62 -14.75
N ALA A 85 -2.80 2.85 -13.69
CA ALA A 85 -3.07 4.20 -13.17
C ALA A 85 -3.40 4.17 -11.67
N GLY A 86 -4.54 3.57 -11.33
CA GLY A 86 -5.16 3.73 -10.01
C GLY A 86 -5.90 5.07 -9.91
N THR A 87 -7.09 5.07 -9.30
CA THR A 87 -7.86 6.31 -9.06
C THR A 87 -8.08 6.60 -7.58
N SER A 88 -7.88 5.61 -6.70
CA SER A 88 -7.97 5.82 -5.25
C SER A 88 -6.82 6.67 -4.73
N ASN A 89 -5.61 6.54 -5.28
CA ASN A 89 -4.46 7.42 -4.98
C ASN A 89 -4.82 8.90 -5.15
N MET A 90 -5.49 9.24 -6.26
CA MET A 90 -5.97 10.59 -6.53
C MET A 90 -6.97 11.04 -5.46
N LYS A 91 -7.93 10.19 -5.08
CA LYS A 91 -8.96 10.51 -4.07
C LYS A 91 -8.34 10.74 -2.69
N PHE A 92 -7.41 9.89 -2.28
CA PHE A 92 -6.70 10.01 -1.01
C PHE A 92 -5.87 11.29 -0.95
N CYS A 93 -5.06 11.57 -1.99
CA CYS A 93 -4.27 12.79 -2.07
C CYS A 93 -5.14 14.06 -2.10
N LEU A 94 -6.28 14.02 -2.79
CA LEU A 94 -7.26 15.12 -2.82
C LEU A 94 -7.90 15.37 -1.45
N ASN A 95 -7.90 14.37 -0.56
CA ASN A 95 -8.39 14.49 0.82
C ASN A 95 -7.26 14.69 1.85
N GLY A 96 -6.03 14.94 1.40
CA GLY A 96 -4.91 15.30 2.27
C GLY A 96 -4.11 14.14 2.83
N ALA A 97 -4.39 12.89 2.42
CA ALA A 97 -3.53 11.77 2.74
C ALA A 97 -2.22 11.86 1.93
N LEU A 98 -1.09 11.52 2.54
CA LEU A 98 0.19 11.46 1.83
C LEU A 98 0.39 10.08 1.17
N LEU A 99 0.94 10.10 -0.03
CA LEU A 99 1.18 8.91 -0.82
C LEU A 99 2.41 8.13 -0.30
N LEU A 100 2.20 6.85 0.01
CA LEU A 100 3.23 5.85 0.18
C LEU A 100 3.06 4.80 -0.91
N GLY A 101 4.04 4.64 -1.80
CA GLY A 101 3.88 3.70 -2.88
C GLY A 101 5.16 3.32 -3.62
N THR A 102 5.00 2.50 -4.64
CA THR A 102 6.01 2.26 -5.67
C THR A 102 5.94 3.34 -6.74
N VAL A 103 7.01 3.46 -7.53
CA VAL A 103 7.09 4.40 -8.67
C VAL A 103 6.38 3.77 -9.88
N ASP A 104 5.04 3.71 -9.82
CA ASP A 104 4.19 3.05 -10.82
C ASP A 104 2.85 3.78 -11.07
N GLY A 105 2.28 3.60 -12.26
CA GLY A 105 0.98 4.15 -12.62
C GLY A 105 0.83 5.65 -12.34
N ALA A 106 -0.33 6.06 -11.83
CA ALA A 106 -0.63 7.45 -11.52
C ALA A 106 0.13 7.97 -10.28
N ASN A 107 0.87 7.12 -9.55
CA ASN A 107 1.76 7.61 -8.50
C ASN A 107 2.84 8.52 -9.08
N ILE A 108 3.31 8.25 -10.30
CA ILE A 108 4.29 9.07 -11.01
C ILE A 108 3.69 10.45 -11.31
N GLU A 109 2.49 10.50 -11.88
CA GLU A 109 1.83 11.78 -12.18
C GLU A 109 1.51 12.56 -10.90
N ILE A 110 1.00 11.89 -9.86
CA ILE A 110 0.76 12.53 -8.56
C ILE A 110 2.07 13.07 -8.01
N ALA A 111 3.18 12.36 -8.23
CA ALA A 111 4.46 12.83 -7.81
C ALA A 111 4.88 14.13 -8.51
N GLU A 112 4.70 14.22 -9.81
CA GLU A 112 5.06 15.41 -10.57
C GLU A 112 4.27 16.64 -10.09
N GLU A 113 2.98 16.47 -9.75
CA GLU A 113 2.13 17.57 -9.28
C GLU A 113 2.33 17.92 -7.79
N ALA A 114 2.44 16.93 -6.90
CA ALA A 114 2.40 17.14 -5.45
C ALA A 114 3.69 17.74 -4.83
N GLY A 115 4.80 17.84 -5.57
CA GLY A 115 6.06 18.44 -5.10
C GLY A 115 7.07 17.45 -4.53
N GLU A 116 8.06 17.87 -3.74
CA GLU A 116 9.24 17.03 -3.42
C GLU A 116 9.05 15.97 -2.33
N GLU A 117 8.00 16.01 -1.51
CA GLU A 117 7.90 15.15 -0.33
C GLU A 117 6.87 14.02 -0.49
N LYS A 118 7.38 12.83 -0.84
CA LYS A 118 6.62 11.57 -1.02
C LYS A 118 7.37 10.40 -0.40
N PHE A 119 6.64 9.34 -0.11
CA PHE A 119 7.19 8.10 0.44
C PHE A 119 7.25 7.03 -0.65
N PHE A 120 8.25 7.12 -1.54
CA PHE A 120 8.51 6.09 -2.54
C PHE A 120 9.48 5.02 -2.04
N PHE A 121 9.26 3.79 -2.47
CA PHE A 121 10.14 2.65 -2.20
C PHE A 121 10.10 1.66 -3.38
N GLY A 122 10.91 0.62 -3.25
CA GLY A 122 10.95 -0.51 -4.17
C GLY A 122 11.68 -0.25 -5.48
N HIS A 123 11.69 -1.28 -6.32
CA HIS A 123 12.34 -1.24 -7.63
C HIS A 123 11.52 -0.50 -8.68
N LEU A 124 12.21 0.03 -9.70
CA LEU A 124 11.59 0.67 -10.85
C LEU A 124 11.17 -0.36 -11.90
N THR A 125 10.14 -0.06 -12.69
CA THR A 125 9.62 -0.92 -13.77
C THR A 125 10.70 -1.54 -14.67
N PRO A 126 11.76 -0.82 -15.11
CA PRO A 126 12.80 -1.41 -15.96
C PRO A 126 13.59 -2.56 -15.32
N ALA A 127 13.65 -2.64 -13.99
CA ALA A 127 14.37 -3.69 -13.28
C ALA A 127 13.54 -4.96 -13.07
N VAL A 128 12.20 -4.86 -13.15
CA VAL A 128 11.27 -5.93 -12.71
C VAL A 128 11.46 -7.24 -13.48
N GLU A 129 11.61 -7.17 -14.80
CA GLU A 129 11.78 -8.38 -15.62
C GLU A 129 13.13 -9.06 -15.39
N ASP A 130 14.20 -8.30 -15.18
CA ASP A 130 15.51 -8.87 -14.84
C ASP A 130 15.48 -9.52 -13.46
N LEU A 131 14.84 -8.89 -12.48
CA LEU A 131 14.66 -9.47 -11.14
C LEU A 131 13.87 -10.78 -11.21
N ARG A 132 12.74 -10.81 -11.95
CA ARG A 132 11.97 -12.05 -12.17
C ARG A 132 12.80 -13.14 -12.83
N TYR A 133 13.62 -12.77 -13.81
CA TYR A 133 14.56 -13.70 -14.43
C TYR A 133 15.57 -14.24 -13.41
N GLN A 134 16.18 -13.37 -12.60
CA GLN A 134 17.12 -13.77 -11.55
C GLN A 134 16.47 -14.72 -10.53
N HIS A 135 15.24 -14.45 -10.10
CA HIS A 135 14.49 -15.34 -9.20
C HIS A 135 14.23 -16.72 -9.82
N ALA A 136 13.93 -16.78 -11.12
CA ALA A 136 13.65 -18.03 -11.81
C ALA A 136 14.92 -18.90 -12.03
N TYR A 137 16.06 -18.27 -12.31
CA TYR A 137 17.28 -18.98 -12.74
C TYR A 137 18.42 -18.98 -11.72
N ASN A 138 18.46 -18.02 -10.80
CA ASN A 138 19.48 -17.86 -9.77
C ASN A 138 18.82 -17.57 -8.40
N PRO A 139 17.98 -18.47 -7.87
CA PRO A 139 17.22 -18.21 -6.65
C PRO A 139 18.16 -18.04 -5.46
N VAL A 140 17.97 -16.95 -4.73
CA VAL A 140 18.65 -16.69 -3.45
C VAL A 140 17.64 -16.93 -2.33
N PRO A 141 18.00 -17.67 -1.26
CA PRO A 141 17.12 -17.89 -0.13
C PRO A 141 16.62 -16.58 0.51
N VAL A 142 15.38 -16.58 1.00
CA VAL A 142 14.78 -15.38 1.63
C VAL A 142 15.57 -14.95 2.86
N GLU A 143 16.14 -15.91 3.59
CA GLU A 143 16.98 -15.68 4.77
C GLU A 143 18.25 -14.89 4.44
N GLU A 144 18.79 -15.05 3.23
CA GLU A 144 19.96 -14.31 2.75
C GLU A 144 19.55 -12.94 2.20
N LYS A 145 18.43 -12.87 1.46
CA LYS A 145 17.92 -11.60 0.90
C LYS A 145 17.39 -10.63 1.95
N SER A 146 16.46 -11.09 2.79
CA SER A 146 15.85 -10.30 3.87
C SER A 146 15.61 -11.19 5.10
N PRO A 147 16.54 -11.18 6.08
CA PRO A 147 16.37 -11.89 7.34
C PRO A 147 15.10 -11.48 8.10
N ALA A 148 14.69 -10.21 7.96
CA ALA A 148 13.48 -9.69 8.58
C ALA A 148 12.22 -10.33 7.97
N LEU A 149 12.14 -10.40 6.63
CA LEU A 149 11.03 -11.08 5.95
C LEU A 149 11.01 -12.57 6.29
N ALA A 150 12.16 -13.24 6.30
CA ALA A 150 12.26 -14.65 6.68
C ALA A 150 11.68 -14.92 8.08
N SER A 151 11.95 -14.03 9.04
CA SER A 151 11.35 -14.10 10.38
C SER A 151 9.82 -13.96 10.33
N VAL A 152 9.29 -13.02 9.55
CA VAL A 152 7.82 -12.85 9.38
C VAL A 152 7.18 -14.10 8.78
N LEU A 153 7.76 -14.66 7.72
CA LEU A 153 7.27 -15.89 7.10
C LEU A 153 7.29 -17.07 8.09
N SER A 154 8.32 -17.12 8.95
CA SER A 154 8.46 -18.16 9.97
C SER A 154 7.40 -18.05 11.07
N GLU A 155 7.06 -16.84 11.52
CA GLU A 155 5.98 -16.61 12.49
C GLU A 155 4.61 -17.02 11.95
N ILE A 156 4.36 -16.77 10.65
CA ILE A 156 3.12 -17.19 9.98
C ILE A 156 3.07 -18.72 9.87
N ALA A 157 4.16 -19.35 9.41
CA ALA A 157 4.26 -20.81 9.31
C ALA A 157 4.22 -21.51 10.68
N GLY A 158 4.75 -20.86 11.73
CA GLY A 158 4.78 -21.37 13.10
C GLY A 158 3.43 -21.40 13.80
N GLY A 159 2.38 -20.88 13.16
CA GLY A 159 1.00 -21.03 13.61
C GLY A 159 0.49 -19.90 14.51
N ARG A 160 1.23 -18.78 14.62
CA ARG A 160 0.85 -17.64 15.46
C ARG A 160 -0.49 -17.03 15.07
N PHE A 161 -0.83 -17.07 13.78
CA PHE A 161 -2.05 -16.47 13.20
C PHE A 161 -3.07 -17.53 12.72
N GLY A 162 -3.09 -18.70 13.36
CA GLY A 162 -3.90 -19.87 12.97
C GLY A 162 -3.03 -21.00 12.43
N ASP A 163 -3.63 -22.06 11.90
CA ASP A 163 -2.88 -23.20 11.36
C ASP A 163 -1.92 -22.79 10.24
N GLY A 164 -0.62 -22.99 10.47
CA GLY A 164 0.44 -22.61 9.52
C GLY A 164 0.34 -23.35 8.19
N ALA A 165 -0.08 -24.62 8.20
CA ALA A 165 -0.25 -25.42 6.98
C ALA A 165 -1.29 -24.81 6.02
N THR A 166 -2.29 -24.10 6.57
CA THR A 166 -3.28 -23.36 5.76
C THR A 166 -2.63 -22.24 4.93
N TYR A 167 -1.56 -21.61 5.43
CA TYR A 167 -0.91 -20.48 4.76
C TYR A 167 0.29 -20.88 3.88
N GLU A 168 0.77 -22.12 3.95
CA GLU A 168 1.90 -22.58 3.13
C GLU A 168 1.77 -22.26 1.63
N PRO A 169 0.59 -22.40 0.98
CA PRO A 169 0.46 -21.99 -0.41
C PRO A 169 0.75 -20.50 -0.66
N LEU A 170 0.37 -19.62 0.28
CA LEU A 170 0.67 -18.19 0.22
C LEU A 170 2.15 -17.93 0.48
N LEU A 171 2.74 -18.56 1.50
CA LEU A 171 4.16 -18.39 1.84
C LEU A 171 5.08 -18.86 0.71
N ASN A 172 4.70 -19.93 0.01
CA ASN A 172 5.45 -20.45 -1.14
C ASN A 172 5.42 -19.53 -2.36
N THR A 173 4.44 -18.61 -2.46
CA THR A 173 4.49 -17.57 -3.51
C THR A 173 5.70 -16.66 -3.34
N VAL A 174 6.15 -16.45 -2.10
CA VAL A 174 7.32 -15.63 -1.75
C VAL A 174 8.61 -16.45 -1.70
N ARG A 175 8.55 -17.66 -1.12
CA ARG A 175 9.75 -18.50 -0.94
C ARG A 175 10.30 -19.11 -2.23
N GLN A 176 9.46 -19.27 -3.26
CA GLN A 176 9.83 -20.03 -4.47
C GLN A 176 9.93 -19.15 -5.70
N SER A 177 8.83 -18.49 -6.09
CA SER A 177 8.77 -17.74 -7.35
C SER A 177 8.97 -16.25 -7.16
N ASP A 178 8.46 -15.72 -6.05
CA ASP A 178 8.36 -14.30 -5.72
C ASP A 178 8.05 -13.38 -6.93
N TYR A 179 7.05 -13.77 -7.72
CA TYR A 179 6.77 -13.08 -9.00
C TYR A 179 6.42 -11.59 -8.84
N TYR A 180 5.90 -11.22 -7.66
CA TYR A 180 5.55 -9.86 -7.27
C TYR A 180 6.66 -9.17 -6.47
N LEU A 181 7.85 -9.76 -6.41
CA LEU A 181 9.08 -9.18 -5.88
C LEU A 181 8.97 -8.69 -4.42
N ILE A 182 8.21 -9.41 -3.59
CA ILE A 182 8.02 -9.06 -2.18
C ILE A 182 9.36 -9.07 -1.45
N THR A 183 10.23 -10.05 -1.73
CA THR A 183 11.57 -10.13 -1.10
C THR A 183 12.48 -8.99 -1.50
N GLU A 184 12.29 -8.42 -2.69
CA GLU A 184 13.09 -7.31 -3.20
C GLU A 184 12.65 -5.98 -2.59
N ASP A 185 11.34 -5.77 -2.46
CA ASP A 185 10.79 -4.48 -2.02
C ASP A 185 10.61 -4.39 -0.50
N PHE A 186 10.57 -5.51 0.25
CA PHE A 186 10.21 -5.57 1.67
C PHE A 186 11.07 -4.64 2.56
N ASP A 187 12.39 -4.73 2.47
CA ASP A 187 13.27 -3.94 3.35
C ASP A 187 13.17 -2.44 3.04
N SER A 188 13.02 -2.08 1.76
CA SER A 188 12.82 -0.70 1.34
C SER A 188 11.47 -0.15 1.78
N TYR A 189 10.41 -0.98 1.76
CA TYR A 189 9.10 -0.65 2.30
C TYR A 189 9.15 -0.38 3.80
N VAL A 190 9.78 -1.26 4.58
CA VAL A 190 9.94 -1.11 6.03
C VAL A 190 10.74 0.15 6.36
N HIS A 191 11.80 0.43 5.60
CA HIS A 191 12.55 1.68 5.75
C HIS A 191 11.68 2.91 5.46
N CYS A 192 10.90 2.88 4.37
CA CYS A 192 10.01 3.96 4.00
C CYS A 192 8.94 4.23 5.06
N GLN A 193 8.40 3.17 5.69
CA GLN A 193 7.49 3.30 6.83
C GLN A 193 8.14 3.99 8.04
N THR A 194 9.45 3.78 8.25
CA THR A 194 10.19 4.50 9.30
C THR A 194 10.30 6.00 9.00
N LEU A 195 10.47 6.37 7.73
CA LEU A 195 10.47 7.78 7.30
C LEU A 195 9.11 8.44 7.50
N VAL A 196 8.02 7.69 7.27
CA VAL A 196 6.66 8.16 7.58
C VAL A 196 6.52 8.45 9.07
N ASP A 197 6.96 7.55 9.95
CA ASP A 197 6.90 7.78 11.40
C ASP A 197 7.66 9.02 11.82
N GLN A 198 8.86 9.23 11.26
CA GLN A 198 9.69 10.40 11.53
C GLN A 198 9.01 11.69 11.05
N ALA A 199 8.47 11.69 9.82
CA ALA A 199 7.78 12.84 9.25
C ALA A 199 6.51 13.21 10.02
N TYR A 200 5.78 12.21 10.53
CA TYR A 200 4.53 12.40 11.26
C TYR A 200 4.74 12.99 12.66
N GLN A 201 5.97 12.98 13.20
CA GLN A 201 6.29 13.61 14.49
C GLN A 201 6.16 15.14 14.43
N ASP A 202 6.52 15.76 13.31
CA ASP A 202 6.30 17.19 13.08
C ASP A 202 4.91 17.42 12.45
N LYS A 203 3.93 17.69 13.30
CA LYS A 203 2.54 17.92 12.87
C LYS A 203 2.37 19.15 11.98
N ALA A 204 3.17 20.19 12.18
CA ALA A 204 3.06 21.40 11.37
C ALA A 204 3.62 21.16 9.97
N ALA A 205 4.78 20.50 9.87
CA ALA A 205 5.34 20.08 8.59
C ALA A 205 4.40 19.10 7.87
N TRP A 206 3.85 18.10 8.58
CA TRP A 206 2.89 17.16 8.02
C TRP A 206 1.65 17.83 7.45
N ALA A 207 1.02 18.73 8.22
CA ALA A 207 -0.16 19.47 7.77
C ALA A 207 0.16 20.33 6.54
N LYS A 208 1.33 20.97 6.50
CA LYS A 208 1.79 21.72 5.32
C LYS A 208 1.88 20.81 4.09
N LYS A 209 2.49 19.62 4.22
CA LYS A 209 2.57 18.62 3.14
C LYS A 209 1.18 18.25 2.64
N SER A 210 0.29 17.87 3.56
CA SER A 210 -1.10 17.50 3.27
C SER A 210 -1.82 18.60 2.48
N ILE A 211 -1.76 19.85 2.94
CA ILE A 211 -2.40 21.00 2.27
C ILE A 211 -1.79 21.25 0.88
N THR A 212 -0.46 21.19 0.75
CA THR A 212 0.22 21.37 -0.53
C THR A 212 -0.15 20.27 -1.52
N THR A 213 -0.24 19.02 -1.08
CA THR A 213 -0.74 17.91 -1.91
C THR A 213 -2.13 18.23 -2.44
N VAL A 214 -3.10 18.54 -1.56
CA VAL A 214 -4.48 18.88 -1.97
C VAL A 214 -4.51 20.02 -2.98
N ALA A 215 -3.74 21.09 -2.76
CA ALA A 215 -3.70 22.26 -3.64
C ALA A 215 -3.24 21.92 -5.07
N ASN A 216 -2.45 20.86 -5.24
CA ASN A 216 -1.89 20.45 -6.52
C ASN A 216 -2.68 19.30 -7.20
N MET A 217 -3.80 18.85 -6.63
CA MET A 217 -4.56 17.71 -7.20
C MET A 217 -5.51 18.09 -8.35
N GLY A 218 -5.54 19.35 -8.79
CA GLY A 218 -6.50 19.83 -9.80
C GLY A 218 -6.46 19.08 -11.13
N LYS A 219 -5.27 18.65 -11.59
CA LYS A 219 -5.08 17.87 -12.82
C LYS A 219 -5.88 16.56 -12.86
N PHE A 220 -6.18 15.99 -11.69
CA PHE A 220 -6.84 14.69 -11.55
C PHE A 220 -8.37 14.78 -11.52
N SER A 221 -8.94 15.95 -11.78
CA SER A 221 -10.38 16.07 -12.01
C SER A 221 -10.81 15.24 -13.22
N SER A 222 -11.92 14.50 -13.07
CA SER A 222 -12.53 13.77 -14.19
C SER A 222 -13.00 14.71 -15.30
N ASP A 223 -13.35 15.96 -14.98
CA ASP A 223 -13.78 16.94 -15.98
C ASP A 223 -12.67 17.21 -16.99
N ARG A 224 -11.42 17.32 -16.53
CA ARG A 224 -10.25 17.46 -17.41
C ARG A 224 -10.12 16.26 -18.34
N CYS A 225 -10.26 15.05 -17.80
CA CYS A 225 -10.23 13.83 -18.60
C CYS A 225 -11.33 13.82 -19.67
N ILE A 226 -12.56 14.18 -19.31
CA ILE A 226 -13.68 14.27 -20.27
C ILE A 226 -13.41 15.30 -21.37
N LEU A 227 -12.82 16.44 -21.03
CA LEU A 227 -12.43 17.46 -22.02
C LEU A 227 -11.35 16.95 -22.97
N ASP A 228 -10.31 16.29 -22.45
CA ASP A 228 -9.25 15.68 -23.28
C ASP A 228 -9.84 14.66 -24.27
N TYR A 229 -10.78 13.83 -23.80
CA TYR A 229 -11.49 12.85 -24.66
C TYR A 229 -12.38 13.53 -25.70
N ALA A 230 -13.13 14.56 -25.31
CA ALA A 230 -14.02 15.31 -26.19
C ALA A 230 -13.25 15.96 -27.34
N GLU A 231 -12.10 16.57 -27.06
CA GLU A 231 -11.27 17.27 -28.05
C GLU A 231 -10.47 16.29 -28.91
N SER A 232 -9.78 15.32 -28.30
CA SER A 232 -8.77 14.51 -28.98
C SER A 232 -9.32 13.27 -29.69
N TYR A 233 -10.44 12.72 -29.23
CA TYR A 233 -10.94 11.42 -29.69
C TYR A 233 -12.39 11.42 -30.15
N TRP A 234 -13.28 12.09 -29.42
CA TRP A 234 -14.71 12.09 -29.77
C TRP A 234 -15.07 13.19 -30.77
N ASN A 235 -14.28 14.27 -30.81
CA ASN A 235 -14.52 15.45 -31.64
C ASN A 235 -15.92 16.05 -31.43
N ILE A 236 -16.28 16.27 -30.16
CA ILE A 236 -17.57 16.83 -29.75
C ILE A 236 -17.40 18.16 -28.99
N GLU A 237 -18.40 19.02 -29.10
CA GLU A 237 -18.47 20.32 -28.41
C GLU A 237 -19.65 20.34 -27.43
N PRO A 238 -19.55 21.07 -26.30
CA PRO A 238 -20.65 21.18 -25.35
C PRO A 238 -21.84 21.92 -25.96
N VAL A 239 -23.03 21.33 -25.84
CA VAL A 239 -24.30 21.96 -26.25
C VAL A 239 -25.00 22.49 -25.01
N LYS A 240 -25.40 23.77 -25.03
CA LYS A 240 -26.22 24.33 -23.96
C LYS A 240 -27.61 23.69 -23.97
N CYS A 241 -27.97 22.98 -22.90
CA CYS A 241 -29.35 22.55 -22.70
C CYS A 241 -30.24 23.77 -22.38
N PRO A 242 -31.51 23.79 -22.86
CA PRO A 242 -32.49 24.83 -22.54
C PRO A 242 -32.75 25.02 -21.05
#